data_AF-A0A1H4BU49-F1
#
_entry.id   AF-A0A1H4BU49-F1
#
_cell.length_a   1.000
_cell.length_b   1.000
_cell.length_c   1.000
_cell.angle_alpha   90.00
_cell.angle_beta   90.00
_cell.angle_gamma   90.00
#
_symmetry.space_group_name_H-M   'P 1'
#
loop_
_entity.id
_entity.type
_entity.pdbx_description
1 polymer ?
#
loop_
_entity_poly.entity_id
_entity_poly.type
_entity_poly.pdbx_seq_one_letter_code
_entity_poly.pdbx_strand_id
1 'polypeptide(L)'
;MAYCNWLYNIRNIIGYTGALNDNPTVYFQLGQAYGHITQNHSIPFNIGREKYAVHAGYHIDNYYIDGQLHAIEWEGGTDVHTSRNAFIRRRFFNPGDLLTLSVALYRFPDVKLMYTASQRQMRRKANVQAELLQQFDQVRNNRLQLFYAGVDRNPKATHVIEKARLL
;
A
#
# COMPACT_ATOMS: atom_id res chain seq x y z
N MET A 1 -16.77 -11.57 6.77
CA MET A 1 -16.07 -12.20 5.62
C MET A 1 -15.44 -11.08 4.80
N ALA A 2 -14.14 -11.14 4.49
CA ALA A 2 -13.48 -10.04 3.77
C ALA A 2 -13.93 -9.97 2.30
N TYR A 3 -13.99 -8.75 1.76
CA TYR A 3 -14.59 -8.46 0.46
C TYR A 3 -13.81 -9.11 -0.69
N CYS A 4 -14.47 -9.89 -1.55
CA CYS A 4 -13.86 -10.54 -2.72
C CYS A 4 -12.56 -11.30 -2.43
N ASN A 5 -12.54 -12.12 -1.38
CA ASN A 5 -11.37 -12.94 -0.99
C ASN A 5 -10.86 -13.91 -2.06
N TRP A 6 -11.70 -14.30 -3.02
CA TRP A 6 -11.26 -15.11 -4.16
C TRP A 6 -10.31 -14.34 -5.09
N LEU A 7 -10.44 -13.01 -5.18
CA LEU A 7 -9.54 -12.13 -5.93
C LEU A 7 -8.41 -11.62 -5.03
N TYR A 8 -8.74 -11.04 -3.87
CA TYR A 8 -7.79 -10.45 -2.94
C TYR A 8 -7.11 -11.54 -2.11
N ASN A 9 -6.15 -12.21 -2.73
CA ASN A 9 -5.33 -13.24 -2.12
C ASN A 9 -3.87 -13.14 -2.59
N ILE A 10 -2.95 -13.76 -1.85
CA ILE A 10 -1.51 -13.68 -2.11
C ILE A 10 -1.12 -14.27 -3.48
N ARG A 11 -1.86 -15.27 -3.98
CA ARG A 11 -1.58 -15.94 -5.25
C ARG A 11 -1.90 -15.05 -6.45
N ASN A 12 -2.85 -14.13 -6.29
CA ASN A 12 -3.32 -13.24 -7.34
C ASN A 12 -2.55 -11.92 -7.40
N ILE A 13 -1.59 -11.67 -6.50
CA ILE A 13 -0.75 -10.46 -6.57
C ILE A 13 0.01 -10.46 -7.90
N ILE A 14 -0.08 -9.35 -8.64
CA ILE A 14 0.63 -9.15 -9.91
C ILE A 14 1.73 -8.09 -9.84
N GLY A 15 1.71 -7.23 -8.82
CA GLY A 15 2.70 -6.18 -8.63
C GLY A 15 2.25 -5.13 -7.62
N TYR A 16 3.02 -4.05 -7.51
CA TYR A 16 2.71 -2.90 -6.65
C TYR A 16 3.19 -1.58 -7.25
N THR A 17 2.65 -0.46 -6.76
CA THR A 17 3.16 0.90 -7.01
C THR A 17 3.49 1.59 -5.69
N GLY A 18 4.47 2.49 -5.72
CA GLY A 18 5.01 3.16 -4.52
C GLY A 18 6.15 2.38 -3.85
N ALA A 19 6.62 2.86 -2.70
CA ALA A 19 7.73 2.22 -2.00
C ALA A 19 7.25 1.00 -1.20
N LEU A 20 7.94 -0.14 -1.35
CA LEU A 20 7.58 -1.42 -0.73
C LEU A 20 7.36 -1.33 0.79
N ASN A 21 8.20 -0.54 1.46
CA ASN A 21 8.20 -0.38 2.92
C ASN A 21 7.36 0.81 3.41
N ASP A 22 6.66 1.51 2.51
CA ASP A 22 5.86 2.70 2.82
C ASP A 22 4.41 2.56 2.32
N ASN A 23 3.75 1.47 2.71
CA ASN A 23 2.34 1.21 2.42
C ASN A 23 1.99 1.36 0.92
N PRO A 24 2.59 0.54 0.03
CA PRO A 24 2.37 0.64 -1.41
C PRO A 24 0.93 0.27 -1.79
N THR A 25 0.51 0.62 -3.01
CA THR A 25 -0.72 0.06 -3.60
C THR A 25 -0.40 -1.32 -4.18
N VAL A 26 -1.15 -2.34 -3.79
CA VAL A 26 -0.94 -3.74 -4.21
C VAL A 26 -1.97 -4.14 -5.24
N TYR A 27 -1.54 -4.68 -6.39
CA TYR A 27 -2.42 -5.03 -7.51
C TYR A 27 -2.66 -6.53 -7.58
N PHE A 28 -3.88 -6.91 -7.93
CA PHE A 28 -4.36 -8.29 -7.99
C PHE A 28 -5.04 -8.57 -9.33
N GLN A 29 -4.86 -9.78 -9.85
CA GLN A 29 -5.56 -10.25 -11.04
C GLN A 29 -5.80 -11.76 -10.98
N LEU A 30 -6.99 -12.19 -11.40
CA LEU A 30 -7.37 -13.58 -11.60
C LEU A 30 -8.22 -13.70 -12.86
N GLY A 31 -7.65 -14.27 -13.93
CA GLY A 31 -8.29 -14.27 -15.24
C GLY A 31 -8.55 -12.83 -15.69
N GLN A 32 -9.82 -12.51 -15.96
CA GLN A 32 -10.26 -11.17 -16.37
C GLN A 32 -10.63 -10.27 -15.19
N ALA A 33 -10.66 -10.79 -13.96
CA ALA A 33 -10.96 -10.01 -12.77
C ALA A 33 -9.71 -9.33 -12.22
N TYR A 34 -9.83 -8.07 -11.82
CA TYR A 34 -8.73 -7.28 -11.27
C TYR A 34 -9.21 -6.29 -10.21
N GLY A 35 -8.24 -5.76 -9.48
CA GLY A 35 -8.40 -4.71 -8.49
C GLY A 35 -7.12 -4.50 -7.71
N HIS A 36 -7.14 -3.55 -6.79
CA HIS A 36 -5.98 -3.20 -5.98
C HIS A 36 -6.36 -2.87 -4.55
N ILE A 37 -5.38 -2.92 -3.66
CA ILE A 37 -5.49 -2.43 -2.29
C ILE A 37 -4.61 -1.20 -2.17
N THR A 38 -5.24 -0.04 -1.99
CA THR A 38 -4.54 1.21 -1.67
C THR A 38 -4.37 1.27 -0.16
N GLN A 39 -3.13 1.28 0.31
CA GLN A 39 -2.82 1.28 1.75
C GLN A 39 -2.62 2.69 2.33
N ASN A 40 -2.21 3.65 1.49
CA ASN A 40 -2.01 5.04 1.87
C ASN A 40 -2.49 5.99 0.75
N HIS A 41 -3.25 7.02 1.11
CA HIS A 41 -3.74 8.04 0.20
C HIS A 41 -4.12 9.31 0.97
N SER A 42 -3.91 10.49 0.39
CA SER A 42 -4.28 11.79 1.01
C SER A 42 -5.78 11.95 1.22
N ILE A 43 -6.57 11.24 0.42
CA ILE A 43 -8.03 11.11 0.55
C ILE A 43 -8.32 9.77 1.23
N PRO A 44 -8.71 9.74 2.52
CA PRO A 44 -8.88 8.50 3.28
C PRO A 44 -9.88 7.52 2.65
N PHE A 45 -10.88 8.02 1.91
CA PHE A 45 -11.90 7.17 1.26
C PHE A 45 -11.35 6.31 0.12
N ASN A 46 -10.16 6.65 -0.39
CA ASN A 46 -9.47 5.88 -1.41
C ASN A 46 -8.59 4.79 -0.80
N ILE A 47 -8.53 4.64 0.53
CA ILE A 47 -7.80 3.58 1.22
C ILE A 47 -8.73 2.36 1.36
N GLY A 48 -8.21 1.17 1.06
CA GLY A 48 -8.96 -0.10 1.10
C GLY A 48 -8.91 -0.88 -0.22
N ARG A 49 -9.70 -1.95 -0.29
CA ARG A 49 -9.87 -2.77 -1.50
C ARG A 49 -10.67 -2.01 -2.54
N GLU A 50 -10.17 -1.96 -3.76
CA GLU A 50 -10.91 -1.48 -4.92
C GLU A 50 -12.18 -2.34 -5.12
N LYS A 51 -13.25 -1.76 -5.65
CA LYS A 51 -14.37 -2.58 -6.11
C LYS A 51 -13.84 -3.40 -7.30
N TYR A 52 -13.89 -4.73 -7.23
CA TYR A 52 -13.33 -5.52 -8.33
C TYR A 52 -14.06 -5.23 -9.63
N ALA A 53 -13.31 -5.26 -10.72
CA ALA A 53 -13.83 -5.11 -12.07
C ALA A 53 -13.43 -6.34 -12.90
N VAL A 54 -14.09 -6.50 -14.06
CA VAL A 54 -13.87 -7.60 -14.98
C VAL A 54 -13.75 -7.04 -16.38
N HIS A 55 -12.59 -7.23 -17.01
CA HIS A 55 -12.34 -6.77 -18.37
C HIS A 55 -11.29 -7.65 -19.04
N ALA A 56 -11.60 -8.17 -20.23
CA ALA A 56 -10.73 -9.12 -20.94
C ALA A 56 -9.40 -8.48 -21.39
N GLY A 57 -9.43 -7.18 -21.71
CA GLY A 57 -8.26 -6.40 -22.10
C GLY A 57 -7.56 -5.70 -20.94
N TYR A 58 -7.85 -6.06 -19.68
CA TYR A 58 -7.19 -5.41 -18.54
C TYR A 58 -5.69 -5.71 -18.53
N HIS A 59 -4.89 -4.67 -18.48
CA HIS A 59 -3.45 -4.76 -18.20
C HIS A 59 -2.96 -3.47 -17.52
N ILE A 60 -1.79 -3.57 -16.90
CA ILE A 60 -1.11 -2.45 -16.27
C ILE A 60 0.35 -2.44 -16.74
N ASP A 61 0.82 -1.28 -17.19
CA ASP A 61 2.15 -1.09 -17.77
C ASP A 61 2.78 0.23 -17.33
N ASN A 62 4.11 0.33 -17.49
CA ASN A 62 4.83 1.56 -17.19
C ASN A 62 5.02 2.41 -18.44
N TYR A 63 4.70 3.69 -18.31
CA TYR A 63 4.85 4.69 -19.37
C TYR A 63 5.70 5.85 -18.86
N TYR A 64 6.50 6.43 -19.76
CA TYR A 64 7.33 7.59 -19.45
C TYR A 64 6.52 8.87 -19.71
N ILE A 65 6.20 9.60 -18.66
CA ILE A 65 5.43 10.85 -18.70
C ILE A 65 6.24 11.89 -17.91
N ASP A 66 6.51 13.04 -18.52
CA ASP A 66 7.20 14.17 -17.89
C ASP A 66 8.51 13.80 -17.16
N GLY A 67 9.28 12.88 -17.75
CA GLY A 67 10.57 12.46 -17.19
C GLY A 67 10.49 11.36 -16.12
N GLN A 68 9.31 10.83 -15.83
CA GLN A 68 9.10 9.81 -14.79
C GLN A 68 8.32 8.61 -15.32
N LEU A 69 8.53 7.44 -14.70
CA LEU A 69 7.74 6.25 -14.99
C LEU A 69 6.46 6.25 -14.16
N HIS A 70 5.33 6.15 -14.84
CA HIS A 70 3.99 6.06 -14.28
C HIS A 70 3.39 4.70 -14.64
N ALA A 71 2.73 4.06 -13.68
CA ALA A 71 1.89 2.92 -13.99
C ALA A 71 0.56 3.40 -14.57
N ILE A 72 0.13 2.83 -15.68
CA ILE A 72 -1.17 3.09 -16.29
C ILE A 72 -1.93 1.77 -16.39
N GLU A 73 -3.14 1.76 -15.87
CA GLU A 73 -4.12 0.68 -16.01
C GLU A 73 -4.98 0.93 -17.25
N TRP A 74 -5.10 -0.09 -18.08
CA TRP A 74 -5.82 -0.05 -19.34
C TRP A 74 -6.95 -1.05 -19.33
N GLU A 75 -8.13 -0.63 -19.79
CA GLU A 75 -9.23 -1.51 -20.17
C GLU A 75 -9.35 -1.48 -21.69
N GLY A 76 -8.69 -2.44 -22.36
CA GLY A 76 -8.62 -2.44 -23.82
C GLY A 76 -7.78 -1.26 -24.32
N GLY A 77 -8.42 -0.27 -24.93
CA GLY A 77 -7.77 0.95 -25.44
C GLY A 77 -7.97 2.19 -24.56
N THR A 78 -8.58 2.05 -23.39
CA THR A 78 -8.91 3.19 -22.51
C THR A 78 -8.05 3.18 -21.26
N ASP A 79 -7.40 4.30 -20.95
CA ASP A 79 -6.76 4.55 -19.65
C ASP A 79 -7.86 4.74 -18.60
N VAL A 80 -7.88 3.85 -17.62
CA VAL A 80 -8.83 3.88 -16.50
C VAL A 80 -8.20 4.34 -15.20
N HIS A 81 -6.85 4.35 -15.13
CA HIS A 81 -6.12 4.84 -13.98
C HIS A 81 -4.66 5.10 -14.31
N THR A 82 -4.19 6.31 -14.01
CA THR A 82 -2.76 6.64 -13.99
C THR A 82 -2.26 6.82 -12.54
N SER A 83 -1.27 6.02 -12.16
CA SER A 83 -0.55 6.10 -10.90
C SER A 83 0.55 7.17 -10.95
N ARG A 84 0.86 7.75 -9.79
CA ARG A 84 2.02 8.66 -9.61
C ARG A 84 3.38 7.95 -9.55
N ASN A 85 3.37 6.62 -9.46
CA ASN A 85 4.57 5.80 -9.33
C ASN A 85 4.55 4.68 -10.37
N ALA A 86 5.73 4.21 -10.73
CA ALA A 86 5.92 3.02 -11.56
C ALA A 86 5.37 1.75 -10.90
N PHE A 87 4.93 0.83 -11.74
CA PHE A 87 4.52 -0.52 -11.42
C PHE A 87 5.73 -1.45 -11.35
N ILE A 88 5.92 -2.07 -10.19
CA ILE A 88 6.89 -3.14 -9.97
C ILE A 88 6.17 -4.47 -10.11
N ARG A 89 6.42 -5.15 -11.23
CA ARG A 89 5.80 -6.45 -11.56
C ARG A 89 6.31 -7.55 -10.62
N ARG A 90 5.43 -8.52 -10.31
CA ARG A 90 5.74 -9.68 -9.46
C ARG A 90 6.98 -10.47 -9.89
N ARG A 91 7.26 -10.56 -11.19
CA ARG A 91 8.47 -11.23 -11.69
C ARG A 91 9.80 -10.62 -11.19
N PHE A 92 9.75 -9.40 -10.65
CA PHE A 92 10.90 -8.68 -10.10
C PHE A 92 10.94 -8.68 -8.57
N PHE A 93 10.07 -9.45 -7.91
CA PHE A 93 10.04 -9.51 -6.46
C PHE A 93 11.24 -10.27 -5.90
N ASN A 94 11.78 -9.78 -4.79
CA ASN A 94 12.64 -10.55 -3.92
C ASN A 94 11.80 -11.51 -3.04
N PRO A 95 12.43 -12.55 -2.45
CA PRO A 95 11.71 -13.53 -1.62
C PRO A 95 10.86 -12.94 -0.47
N GLY A 96 11.24 -11.77 0.06
CA GLY A 96 10.50 -11.10 1.15
C GLY A 96 9.38 -10.15 0.71
N ASP A 97 9.34 -9.76 -0.57
CA ASP A 97 8.42 -8.71 -1.04
C ASP A 97 6.97 -9.20 -0.99
N LEU A 98 6.75 -10.46 -1.40
CA LEU A 98 5.40 -11.04 -1.40
C LEU A 98 4.80 -11.11 0.00
N LEU A 99 5.62 -11.44 1.01
CA LEU A 99 5.19 -11.44 2.41
C LEU A 99 4.84 -10.02 2.87
N THR A 100 5.69 -9.04 2.56
CA THR A 100 5.47 -7.63 2.89
C THR A 100 4.16 -7.12 2.28
N LEU A 101 3.91 -7.40 1.00
CA LEU A 101 2.70 -6.99 0.29
C LEU A 101 1.45 -7.72 0.81
N SER A 102 1.59 -8.97 1.26
CA SER A 102 0.45 -9.74 1.79
C SER A 102 -0.16 -9.14 3.06
N VAL A 103 0.59 -8.31 3.79
CA VAL A 103 0.09 -7.59 4.97
C VAL A 103 -1.12 -6.71 4.62
N ALA A 104 -1.17 -6.17 3.40
CA ALA A 104 -2.30 -5.38 2.90
C ALA A 104 -3.64 -6.15 2.95
N LEU A 105 -3.60 -7.47 2.70
CA LEU A 105 -4.80 -8.33 2.70
C LEU A 105 -5.49 -8.36 4.07
N TYR A 106 -4.68 -8.38 5.14
CA TYR A 106 -5.15 -8.42 6.52
C TYR A 106 -5.54 -7.04 7.04
N ARG A 107 -4.75 -6.01 6.70
CA ARG A 107 -5.00 -4.62 7.15
C ARG A 107 -6.25 -4.02 6.53
N PHE A 108 -6.58 -4.39 5.29
CA PHE A 108 -7.66 -3.79 4.52
C PHE A 108 -8.63 -4.87 4.03
N PRO A 109 -9.47 -5.43 4.90
CA PRO A 109 -10.43 -6.49 4.54
C PRO A 109 -11.65 -5.97 3.75
N ASP A 110 -11.93 -4.68 3.84
CA ASP A 110 -13.14 -4.06 3.30
C ASP A 110 -12.88 -3.28 2.01
N VAL A 111 -13.94 -3.12 1.22
CA VAL A 111 -13.96 -2.26 0.04
C VAL A 111 -13.81 -0.80 0.43
N LYS A 112 -13.16 0.01 -0.43
CA LYS A 112 -12.99 1.45 -0.25
C LYS A 112 -14.32 2.11 0.10
N LEU A 113 -14.26 3.03 1.05
CA LEU A 113 -15.46 3.69 1.58
C LEU A 113 -16.21 4.50 0.52
N MET A 114 -15.50 4.97 -0.51
CA MET A 114 -16.12 5.68 -1.65
C MET A 114 -17.25 4.89 -2.33
N TYR A 115 -17.28 3.55 -2.17
CA TYR A 115 -18.31 2.69 -2.78
C TYR A 115 -19.50 2.38 -1.88
N THR A 116 -19.38 2.57 -0.57
CA THR A 116 -20.35 2.05 0.41
C THR A 116 -21.00 3.13 1.26
N ALA A 117 -20.39 4.31 1.36
CA ALA A 117 -20.83 5.33 2.27
C ALA A 117 -21.55 6.46 1.54
N SER A 118 -22.71 6.86 2.07
CA SER A 118 -23.26 8.19 1.79
C SER A 118 -22.23 9.27 2.18
N GLN A 119 -22.26 10.46 1.58
CA GLN A 119 -21.31 11.55 1.91
C GLN A 119 -21.19 11.83 3.41
N ARG A 120 -22.27 11.65 4.18
CA ARG A 120 -22.29 11.81 5.63
C ARG A 120 -21.55 10.70 6.37
N GLN A 121 -21.68 9.45 5.93
CA GLN A 121 -20.95 8.31 6.47
C GLN A 121 -19.46 8.36 6.10
N MET A 122 -19.14 8.88 4.90
CA MET A 122 -17.77 9.14 4.48
C MET A 122 -17.10 10.08 5.48
N ARG A 123 -17.66 11.28 5.72
CA ARG A 123 -17.08 12.25 6.67
C ARG A 123 -16.83 11.66 8.07
N ARG A 124 -17.79 10.89 8.59
CA ARG A 124 -17.68 10.33 9.95
C ARG A 124 -16.58 9.27 10.07
N LYS A 125 -16.40 8.42 9.08
CA LYS A 125 -15.32 7.42 9.08
C LYS A 125 -13.93 8.01 8.81
N ALA A 126 -13.82 9.04 7.96
CA ALA A 126 -12.55 9.75 7.80
C ALA A 126 -12.03 10.30 9.14
N ASN A 127 -12.94 10.86 9.96
CA ASN A 127 -12.57 11.34 11.29
C ASN A 127 -12.06 10.20 12.19
N VAL A 128 -12.75 9.06 12.22
CA VAL A 128 -12.32 7.89 13.01
C VAL A 128 -10.98 7.33 12.52
N GLN A 129 -10.75 7.29 11.21
CA GLN A 129 -9.49 6.81 10.66
C GLN A 129 -8.33 7.78 10.93
N ALA A 130 -8.58 9.09 10.88
CA ALA A 130 -7.61 10.10 11.29
C ALA A 130 -7.26 9.98 12.78
N GLU A 131 -8.25 9.75 13.64
CA GLU A 131 -8.05 9.49 15.06
C GLU A 131 -7.22 8.21 15.29
N LEU A 132 -7.53 7.12 14.58
CA LEU A 132 -6.77 5.88 14.68
C LEU A 132 -5.32 6.06 14.20
N LEU A 133 -5.09 6.76 13.08
CA LEU A 133 -3.74 7.06 12.60
C LEU A 133 -2.96 7.90 13.61
N GLN A 134 -3.58 8.92 14.21
CA GLN A 134 -2.96 9.70 15.29
C GLN A 134 -2.64 8.84 16.51
N GLN A 135 -3.53 7.92 16.90
CA GLN A 135 -3.28 6.99 18.00
C GLN A 135 -2.12 6.04 17.67
N PHE A 136 -2.04 5.51 16.45
CA PHE A 136 -0.93 4.67 16.03
C PHE A 136 0.40 5.43 15.99
N ASP A 137 0.39 6.68 15.51
CA ASP A 137 1.58 7.54 15.53
C ASP A 137 2.01 7.88 16.95
N GLN A 138 1.07 8.15 17.86
CA GLN A 138 1.35 8.33 19.28
C GLN A 138 1.96 7.07 19.91
N VAL A 139 1.42 5.89 19.61
CA VAL A 139 1.99 4.61 20.09
C VAL A 139 3.38 4.35 19.52
N ARG A 140 3.60 4.66 18.24
CA ARG A 140 4.93 4.55 17.59
C ARG A 140 5.94 5.51 18.22
N ASN A 141 5.54 6.76 18.45
CA ASN A 141 6.38 7.76 19.09
C ASN A 141 6.67 7.43 20.56
N ASN A 142 5.69 6.92 21.30
CA ASN A 142 5.89 6.46 22.68
C ASN A 142 6.81 5.24 22.74
N ARG A 143 6.71 4.30 21.79
CA ARG A 143 7.65 3.18 21.68
C ARG A 143 9.08 3.64 21.36
N LEU A 144 9.23 4.64 20.48
CA LEU A 144 10.53 5.25 20.19
C LEU A 144 11.08 5.96 21.43
N GLN A 145 10.27 6.75 22.14
CA GLN A 145 10.69 7.41 23.37
C GLN A 145 11.08 6.43 24.49
N LEU A 146 10.38 5.31 24.65
CA LEU A 146 10.76 4.23 25.57
C LEU A 146 12.06 3.54 25.15
N PHE A 147 12.28 3.37 23.84
CA PHE A 147 13.56 2.86 23.31
C PHE A 147 14.71 3.83 23.62
N TYR A 148 14.51 5.14 23.47
CA TYR A 148 15.51 6.16 23.79
C TYR A 148 15.69 6.41 25.30
N ALA A 149 14.65 6.18 26.11
CA ALA A 149 14.71 6.29 27.58
C ALA A 149 15.30 5.04 28.25
N GLY A 150 15.24 3.88 27.58
CA GLY A 150 15.90 2.64 28.01
C GLY A 150 17.38 2.53 27.62
N VAL A 151 17.90 3.47 26.82
CA VAL A 151 19.35 3.66 26.64
C VAL A 151 19.86 4.46 27.83
N ASP A 152 19.88 3.79 28.97
CA ASP A 152 20.57 4.32 30.13
C ASP A 152 22.07 4.36 29.83
N ARG A 153 22.67 5.50 30.17
CA ARG A 153 24.00 5.91 29.75
C ARG A 153 25.04 5.07 30.49
N ASN A 154 25.52 3.99 29.87
CA ASN A 154 26.77 3.38 30.27
C ASN A 154 27.92 4.00 29.44
N PRO A 155 28.80 4.85 30.00
CA PRO A 155 29.83 5.57 29.26
C PRO A 155 31.00 4.67 28.77
N LYS A 156 30.81 3.35 28.62
CA LYS A 156 31.84 2.41 28.16
C LYS A 156 31.55 1.70 26.84
N ALA A 157 30.50 2.07 26.12
CA ALA A 157 30.21 1.51 24.79
C ALA A 157 30.31 2.58 23.68
N THR A 158 31.41 3.34 23.66
CA THR A 158 31.73 4.25 22.56
C THR A 158 32.74 3.58 21.65
N HIS A 159 32.32 2.61 20.85
CA HIS A 159 32.93 2.27 19.56
C HIS A 159 32.02 1.29 18.84
N VAL A 160 32.01 1.40 17.51
CA VAL A 160 31.16 0.68 16.57
C VAL A 160 29.78 1.32 16.40
N ILE A 161 29.72 2.38 15.60
CA ILE A 161 28.92 2.49 14.35
C ILE A 161 29.38 3.78 13.67
N GLU A 162 30.49 3.70 12.94
CA GLU A 162 30.81 4.70 11.91
C GLU A 162 31.79 4.07 10.91
N LYS A 163 31.27 3.19 10.04
CA LYS A 163 31.90 2.80 8.76
C LYS A 163 30.96 1.90 7.97
N ALA A 164 29.98 2.49 7.30
CA ALA A 164 29.34 1.92 6.11
C ALA A 164 28.57 2.99 5.31
N ARG A 165 29.15 4.20 5.20
CA ARG A 165 28.86 5.14 4.11
C ARG A 165 30.20 5.55 3.54
N LEU A 166 30.33 5.40 2.22
CA LEU A 166 31.54 5.53 1.39
C LEU A 166 32.39 4.24 1.37
N LEU A 167 31.96 3.29 0.53
CA LEU A 167 32.66 2.87 -0.69
C LEU A 167 31.62 2.34 -1.69
#